data_AF-A0A7W1IHN9-F1
#
_entry.id   AF-A0A7W1IHN9-F1
#
_cell.length_a   1.000
_cell.length_b   1.000
_cell.length_c   1.000
_cell.angle_alpha   90.00
_cell.angle_beta   90.00
_cell.angle_gamma   90.00
#
_symmetry.space_group_name_H-M   'P 1'
#
loop_
_entity.id
_entity.type
_entity.pdbx_description
1 polymer ?
#
loop_
_entity_poly.entity_id
_entity_poly.type
_entity_poly.pdbx_seq_one_letter_code
_entity_poly.pdbx_strand_id
1 'polypeptide(L)'
;MPLEAEKIDDVAELDPTERRKRRYVASIAFGAIKAQHSAQRTQLERFVDWLNDVASSSNFLVLHVAAFSFWLLWNTGKLGLRPIDPFPFGLMTTIVSLEAIFLSIFVLMAQKRESAIAELREELGLQVSLRVEQEMTKSLQLVAGLYTRLGHRVSDDPELHHMLQPLDVKAIERDLLEQIEVATSRKRRSSGAGW
;
A
#
# COMPACT_ATOMS: atom_id res chain seq x y z
N MET A 1 40.23 31.95 15.97
CA MET A 1 38.78 32.16 15.81
C MET A 1 38.13 30.79 15.59
N PRO A 2 37.43 30.23 16.59
CA PRO A 2 36.84 28.89 16.50
C PRO A 2 35.30 28.92 16.55
N LEU A 3 34.64 29.68 15.67
CA LEU A 3 33.18 29.92 15.73
C LEU A 3 32.36 29.19 14.66
N GLU A 4 32.96 28.31 13.85
CA GLU A 4 32.25 27.65 12.74
C GLU A 4 31.92 26.16 12.99
N ALA A 5 32.54 25.52 13.99
CA ALA A 5 32.29 24.11 14.30
C ALA A 5 31.05 23.88 15.17
N GLU A 6 30.62 24.86 15.96
CA GLU A 6 29.53 24.70 16.94
C GLU A 6 28.13 24.81 16.30
N LYS A 7 28.03 25.42 15.13
CA LYS A 7 26.73 25.67 14.46
C LYS A 7 26.26 24.53 13.56
N ILE A 8 27.13 23.55 13.27
CA ILE A 8 26.80 22.40 12.41
C ILE A 8 26.13 21.28 13.23
N ASP A 9 26.43 21.18 14.53
CA ASP A 9 25.81 20.23 15.44
C ASP A 9 24.38 20.66 15.86
N ASP A 10 24.09 21.96 15.83
CA ASP A 10 22.80 22.55 16.21
C ASP A 10 21.65 22.23 15.23
N VAL A 11 21.98 21.83 13.99
CA VAL A 11 21.00 21.40 12.97
C VAL A 11 20.60 19.93 13.15
N ALA A 12 21.39 19.15 13.89
CA ALA A 12 21.12 17.74 14.17
C ALA A 12 20.16 17.54 15.35
N GLU A 13 20.00 18.55 16.21
CA GLU A 13 19.09 18.56 17.35
C GLU A 13 17.67 18.98 16.93
N LEU A 14 17.07 18.23 16.00
CA LEU A 14 15.63 18.32 15.73
C LEU A 14 14.86 17.92 17.00
N ASP A 15 14.35 18.94 17.71
CA ASP A 15 13.49 18.85 18.89
C ASP A 15 12.52 17.65 18.79
N PRO A 16 12.52 16.70 19.77
CA PRO A 16 11.65 15.52 19.75
C PRO A 16 10.15 15.85 19.59
N THR A 17 9.73 17.05 19.97
CA THR A 17 8.37 17.56 19.81
C THR A 17 7.96 17.74 18.34
N GLU A 18 8.89 18.18 17.50
CA GLU A 18 8.66 18.45 16.08
C GLU A 18 8.60 17.15 15.26
N ARG A 19 9.39 16.15 15.66
CA ARG A 19 9.27 14.78 15.13
C ARG A 19 7.91 14.16 15.45
N ARG A 20 7.35 14.43 16.64
CA ARG A 20 6.00 13.99 17.03
C ARG A 20 4.91 14.66 16.20
N LYS A 21 4.97 15.99 16.01
CA LYS A 21 3.98 16.72 15.20
C LYS A 21 3.92 16.21 13.76
N ARG A 22 5.08 15.97 13.12
CA ARG A 22 5.12 15.45 11.74
C ARG A 22 4.48 14.07 11.61
N ARG A 23 4.76 13.16 12.57
CA ARG A 23 4.11 11.83 12.60
C ARG A 23 2.61 11.93 12.88
N TYR A 24 2.20 12.85 13.74
CA TYR A 24 0.80 13.10 14.07
C TYR A 24 0.01 13.57 12.84
N VAL A 25 0.53 14.58 12.13
CA VAL A 25 -0.10 15.10 10.91
C VAL A 25 -0.20 14.02 9.82
N ALA A 26 0.84 13.22 9.62
CA ALA A 26 0.79 12.09 8.70
C ALA A 26 -0.28 11.06 9.11
N SER A 27 -0.30 10.67 10.40
CA SER A 27 -1.27 9.69 10.91
C SER A 27 -2.73 10.17 10.80
N ILE A 28 -2.96 11.48 10.94
CA ILE A 28 -4.29 12.09 10.77
C ILE A 28 -4.68 12.15 9.30
N ALA A 29 -3.77 12.51 8.39
CA ALA A 29 -4.07 12.53 6.96
C ALA A 29 -4.48 11.13 6.47
N PHE A 30 -3.74 10.09 6.87
CA PHE A 30 -4.09 8.71 6.56
C PHE A 30 -5.39 8.25 7.25
N GLY A 31 -5.59 8.65 8.52
CA GLY A 31 -6.81 8.37 9.26
C GLY A 31 -8.05 9.01 8.64
N ALA A 32 -7.93 10.23 8.11
CA ALA A 32 -9.00 10.98 7.48
C ALA A 32 -9.42 10.36 6.14
N ILE A 33 -8.46 9.92 5.32
CA ILE A 33 -8.75 9.19 4.07
C ILE A 33 -9.48 7.87 4.37
N LYS A 34 -9.02 7.12 5.38
CA LYS A 34 -9.66 5.89 5.84
C LYS A 34 -11.06 6.14 6.41
N ALA A 35 -11.24 7.25 7.13
CA ALA A 35 -12.50 7.65 7.73
C ALA A 35 -13.53 8.12 6.68
N GLN A 36 -13.10 8.88 5.67
CA GLN A 36 -13.97 9.38 4.61
C GLN A 36 -14.49 8.24 3.72
N HIS A 37 -13.66 7.23 3.43
CA HIS A 37 -14.12 5.98 2.80
C HIS A 37 -15.00 5.12 3.71
N SER A 38 -14.89 5.24 5.04
CA SER A 38 -15.73 4.49 5.97
C SER A 38 -17.13 5.10 6.16
N ALA A 39 -17.33 6.37 5.78
CA ALA A 39 -18.57 7.10 6.01
C ALA A 39 -19.73 6.65 5.08
N GLN A 40 -19.43 5.92 4.00
CA GLN A 40 -20.44 5.31 3.11
C GLN A 40 -20.62 3.80 3.36
N ARG A 41 -20.25 3.31 4.55
CA ARG A 41 -20.33 1.88 4.86
C ARG A 41 -21.75 1.34 4.75
N THR A 42 -21.97 0.48 3.76
CA THR A 42 -23.18 -0.34 3.70
C THR A 42 -23.11 -1.36 4.85
N GLN A 43 -24.24 -1.74 5.44
CA GLN A 43 -24.30 -2.75 6.52
C GLN A 43 -23.52 -4.03 6.18
N LEU A 44 -23.53 -4.41 4.89
CA LEU A 44 -22.82 -5.56 4.34
C LEU A 44 -21.29 -5.41 4.41
N GLU A 45 -20.73 -4.21 4.22
CA GLU A 45 -19.28 -3.98 4.30
C GLU A 45 -18.76 -4.08 5.73
N ARG A 46 -19.55 -3.66 6.72
CA ARG A 46 -19.19 -3.83 8.14
C ARG A 46 -19.14 -5.31 8.53
N PHE A 47 -20.09 -6.08 8.00
CA PHE A 47 -20.14 -7.53 8.21
C PHE A 47 -18.96 -8.25 7.55
N VAL A 48 -18.60 -7.84 6.32
CA VAL A 48 -17.41 -8.36 5.61
C VAL A 48 -16.12 -8.05 6.37
N ASP A 49 -15.95 -6.83 6.89
CA ASP A 49 -14.77 -6.46 7.68
C ASP A 49 -14.64 -7.31 8.94
N TRP A 50 -15.75 -7.52 9.66
CA TRP A 50 -15.76 -8.40 10.83
C TRP A 50 -15.42 -9.85 10.48
N LEU A 51 -16.01 -10.38 9.41
CA LEU A 51 -15.70 -11.73 8.91
C LEU A 51 -14.24 -11.89 8.50
N ASN A 52 -13.65 -10.87 7.86
CA ASN A 52 -12.26 -10.90 7.45
C ASN A 52 -11.30 -10.82 8.64
N ASP A 53 -11.63 -10.03 9.66
CA ASP A 53 -10.85 -9.99 10.91
C ASP A 53 -10.91 -11.34 11.65
N VAL A 54 -12.07 -12.00 11.63
CA VAL A 54 -12.22 -13.36 12.20
C VAL A 54 -11.45 -14.38 11.37
N ALA A 55 -11.60 -14.37 10.04
CA ALA A 55 -10.98 -15.34 9.14
C ALA A 55 -9.45 -15.20 9.05
N SER A 56 -8.92 -13.98 9.19
CA SER A 56 -7.47 -13.73 9.21
C SER A 56 -6.81 -14.00 10.57
N SER A 57 -7.61 -14.23 11.62
CA SER A 57 -7.11 -14.56 12.94
C SER A 57 -6.51 -15.97 12.98
N SER A 58 -5.32 -16.11 13.53
CA SER A 58 -4.68 -17.42 13.77
C SER A 58 -5.56 -18.36 14.61
N ASN A 59 -6.47 -17.80 15.42
CA ASN A 59 -7.41 -18.57 16.24
C ASN A 59 -8.47 -19.30 15.41
N PHE A 60 -8.89 -18.74 14.27
CA PHE A 60 -9.90 -19.36 13.39
C PHE A 60 -9.37 -20.65 12.77
N LEU A 61 -8.10 -20.66 12.37
CA LEU A 61 -7.41 -21.84 11.88
C LEU A 61 -7.34 -22.94 12.95
N VAL A 62 -6.92 -22.59 14.17
CA VAL A 62 -6.82 -23.55 15.28
C VAL A 62 -8.18 -24.15 15.62
N LEU A 63 -9.24 -23.32 15.65
CA LEU A 63 -10.61 -23.77 15.86
C LEU A 63 -11.05 -24.77 14.78
N HIS A 64 -10.78 -24.49 13.50
CA HIS A 64 -11.09 -25.38 12.40
C HIS A 64 -10.37 -26.72 12.51
N VAL A 65 -9.06 -26.70 12.79
CA VAL A 65 -8.28 -27.93 12.98
C VAL A 65 -8.82 -28.76 14.13
N ALA A 66 -9.18 -28.13 15.26
CA ALA A 66 -9.78 -28.80 16.40
C ALA A 66 -11.17 -29.38 16.06
N ALA A 67 -12.01 -28.61 15.36
CA ALA A 67 -13.34 -29.06 14.94
C ALA A 67 -13.27 -30.25 13.98
N PHE A 68 -12.40 -30.20 12.96
CA PHE A 68 -12.20 -31.33 12.03
C PHE A 68 -11.63 -32.56 12.73
N SER A 69 -10.67 -32.37 13.63
CA SER A 69 -10.11 -33.48 14.42
C SER A 69 -11.20 -34.12 15.28
N PHE A 70 -12.00 -33.30 15.98
CA PHE A 70 -13.12 -33.78 16.79
C PHE A 70 -14.16 -34.54 15.96
N TRP A 71 -14.55 -33.99 14.80
CA TRP A 71 -15.50 -34.61 13.88
C TRP A 71 -15.01 -35.97 13.38
N LEU A 72 -13.72 -36.06 13.04
CA LEU A 72 -13.09 -37.31 12.62
C LEU A 72 -13.08 -38.33 13.75
N LEU A 73 -12.63 -37.96 14.96
CA LEU A 73 -12.62 -38.85 16.13
C LEU A 73 -14.02 -39.37 16.47
N TRP A 74 -15.05 -38.50 16.37
CA TRP A 74 -16.45 -38.87 16.59
C TRP A 74 -16.93 -39.88 15.55
N ASN A 75 -16.73 -39.60 14.26
CA ASN A 75 -17.25 -40.44 13.19
C ASN A 75 -16.43 -41.71 12.92
N THR A 76 -15.18 -41.78 13.38
CA THR A 76 -14.38 -43.03 13.36
C THR A 76 -14.81 -44.02 14.47
N GLY A 77 -15.83 -43.68 15.27
CA GLY A 77 -16.38 -44.56 16.30
C GLY A 77 -15.47 -44.75 17.53
N LYS A 78 -14.33 -44.04 17.61
CA LYS A 78 -13.43 -44.09 18.78
C LYS A 78 -14.06 -43.55 20.06
N LEU A 79 -15.15 -42.79 19.94
CA LEU A 79 -15.93 -42.22 21.04
C LEU A 79 -17.14 -43.08 21.45
N GLY A 80 -17.39 -44.23 20.80
CA GLY A 80 -18.51 -45.13 21.14
C GLY A 80 -19.91 -44.58 20.79
N LEU A 81 -19.98 -43.48 20.03
CA LEU A 81 -21.20 -42.81 19.61
C LEU A 81 -21.61 -43.25 18.20
N ARG A 82 -22.91 -43.18 17.89
CA ARG A 82 -23.44 -43.54 16.57
C ARG A 82 -22.80 -42.62 15.51
N PRO A 83 -22.16 -43.18 14.46
CA PRO A 83 -21.60 -42.36 13.38
C PRO A 83 -22.72 -41.56 12.71
N ILE A 84 -22.55 -40.24 12.65
CA ILE A 84 -23.53 -39.33 12.02
C ILE A 84 -23.20 -39.18 10.53
N ASP A 85 -21.90 -39.20 10.19
CA ASP A 85 -21.36 -39.06 8.85
C ASP A 85 -20.39 -40.24 8.56
N PRO A 86 -20.90 -41.39 8.09
CA PRO A 86 -20.07 -42.53 7.73
C PRO A 86 -19.08 -42.18 6.62
N PHE A 87 -17.96 -42.90 6.57
CA PHE A 87 -17.02 -42.79 5.45
C PHE A 87 -17.80 -42.95 4.12
N PRO A 88 -17.75 -41.97 3.20
CA PRO A 88 -16.67 -41.00 2.94
C PRO A 88 -16.85 -39.56 3.49
N PHE A 89 -17.61 -39.33 4.57
CA PHE A 89 -17.82 -38.00 5.19
C PHE A 89 -18.49 -36.96 4.26
N GLY A 90 -19.61 -37.35 3.64
CA GLY A 90 -20.30 -36.53 2.64
C GLY A 90 -20.85 -35.22 3.20
N LEU A 91 -21.37 -35.24 4.44
CA LEU A 91 -21.96 -34.05 5.07
C LEU A 91 -20.90 -32.99 5.37
N MET A 92 -19.77 -33.39 5.97
CA MET A 92 -18.65 -32.49 6.23
C MET A 92 -18.14 -31.85 4.93
N THR A 93 -17.92 -32.67 3.90
CA THR A 93 -17.39 -32.19 2.62
C THR A 93 -18.32 -31.18 1.95
N THR A 94 -19.63 -31.42 1.99
CA THR A 94 -20.63 -30.52 1.41
C THR A 94 -20.67 -29.18 2.16
N ILE A 95 -20.68 -29.21 3.50
CA ILE A 95 -20.71 -27.99 4.31
C ILE A 95 -19.42 -27.17 4.12
N VAL A 96 -18.25 -27.83 4.20
CA VAL A 96 -16.95 -27.15 4.07
C VAL A 96 -16.75 -26.56 2.68
N SER A 97 -17.15 -27.26 1.62
CA SER A 97 -17.06 -26.73 0.26
C SER A 97 -17.93 -25.48 0.06
N LEU A 98 -19.14 -25.48 0.62
CA LEU A 98 -20.02 -24.31 0.59
C LEU A 98 -19.40 -23.15 1.41
N GLU A 99 -18.91 -23.43 2.62
CA GLU A 99 -18.26 -22.44 3.48
C GLU A 99 -17.01 -21.83 2.82
N ALA A 100 -16.19 -22.65 2.14
CA ALA A 100 -15.00 -22.19 1.44
C ALA A 100 -15.31 -21.20 0.31
N ILE A 101 -16.40 -21.39 -0.43
CA ILE A 101 -16.83 -20.43 -1.46
C ILE A 101 -17.19 -19.08 -0.82
N PHE A 102 -17.94 -19.09 0.29
CA PHE A 102 -18.29 -17.86 1.00
C PHE A 102 -17.06 -17.12 1.52
N LEU A 103 -16.12 -17.84 2.17
CA LEU A 103 -14.87 -17.25 2.66
C LEU A 103 -14.04 -16.66 1.51
N SER A 104 -13.94 -17.36 0.37
CA SER A 104 -13.21 -16.86 -0.80
C SER A 104 -13.81 -15.56 -1.34
N ILE A 105 -15.14 -15.45 -1.42
CA ILE A 105 -15.83 -14.22 -1.84
C ILE A 105 -15.58 -13.10 -0.84
N PHE A 106 -15.64 -13.37 0.48
CA PHE A 106 -15.36 -12.37 1.50
C PHE A 106 -13.93 -11.87 1.44
N VAL A 107 -12.97 -12.78 1.26
CA VAL A 107 -11.56 -12.43 1.06
C VAL A 107 -11.38 -11.60 -0.21
N LEU A 108 -12.01 -11.97 -1.32
CA LEU A 108 -11.92 -11.21 -2.57
C LEU A 108 -12.50 -9.80 -2.43
N MET A 109 -13.61 -9.66 -1.69
CA MET A 109 -14.21 -8.36 -1.39
C MET A 109 -13.26 -7.50 -0.53
N ALA A 110 -12.65 -8.09 0.51
CA ALA A 110 -11.67 -7.41 1.35
C ALA A 110 -10.43 -6.98 0.54
N GLN A 111 -9.92 -7.86 -0.32
CA GLN A 111 -8.80 -7.58 -1.22
C GLN A 111 -9.12 -6.46 -2.22
N LYS A 112 -10.30 -6.48 -2.85
CA LYS A 112 -10.73 -5.43 -3.79
C LYS A 112 -10.74 -4.06 -3.10
N ARG A 113 -11.23 -4.01 -1.86
CA ARG A 113 -11.26 -2.79 -1.06
C ARG A 113 -9.86 -2.31 -0.69
N GLU A 114 -9.00 -3.21 -0.22
CA GLU A 114 -7.62 -2.87 0.14
C GLU A 114 -6.85 -2.35 -1.08
N SER A 115 -7.05 -2.97 -2.25
CA SER A 115 -6.49 -2.52 -3.53
C SER A 115 -6.91 -1.10 -3.88
N ALA A 116 -8.19 -0.75 -3.74
CA ALA A 116 -8.67 0.60 -4.02
C ALA A 116 -8.07 1.65 -3.07
N ILE A 117 -7.89 1.30 -1.79
CA ILE A 117 -7.24 2.18 -0.81
C ILE A 117 -5.74 2.34 -1.12
N ALA A 118 -5.09 1.26 -1.54
CA ALA A 118 -3.68 1.27 -1.93
C ALA A 118 -3.45 2.18 -3.14
N GLU A 119 -4.31 2.08 -4.17
CA GLU A 119 -4.28 2.92 -5.37
C GLU A 119 -4.44 4.41 -5.03
N LEU A 120 -5.42 4.77 -4.20
CA LEU A 120 -5.59 6.15 -3.74
C LEU A 120 -4.38 6.67 -2.96
N ARG A 121 -3.77 5.81 -2.12
CA ARG A 121 -2.56 6.16 -1.37
C ARG A 121 -1.38 6.41 -2.31
N GLU A 122 -1.25 5.61 -3.36
CA GLU A 122 -0.22 5.77 -4.38
C GLU A 122 -0.43 7.07 -5.15
N GLU A 123 -1.64 7.35 -5.61
CA GLU A 123 -1.98 8.60 -6.32
C GLU A 123 -1.66 9.84 -5.47
N LEU A 124 -2.08 9.85 -4.20
CA LEU A 124 -1.76 10.94 -3.28
C LEU A 124 -0.26 11.09 -3.04
N GLY A 125 0.46 9.98 -2.90
CA GLY A 125 1.91 9.97 -2.77
C GLY A 125 2.60 10.60 -3.98
N LEU A 126 2.14 10.27 -5.19
CA LEU A 126 2.61 10.86 -6.43
C LEU A 126 2.33 12.37 -6.47
N GLN A 127 1.10 12.80 -6.16
CA GLN A 127 0.74 14.22 -6.16
C GLN A 127 1.58 15.05 -5.18
N VAL A 128 1.82 14.53 -3.97
CA VAL A 128 2.70 15.19 -2.99
C VAL A 128 4.13 15.27 -3.52
N SER A 129 4.64 14.19 -4.10
CA SER A 129 6.00 14.16 -4.66
C SER A 129 6.16 15.17 -5.79
N LEU A 130 5.22 15.21 -6.73
CA LEU A 130 5.21 16.19 -7.83
C LEU A 130 5.16 17.64 -7.32
N ARG A 131 4.37 17.91 -6.26
CA ARG A 131 4.33 19.22 -5.63
C ARG A 131 5.66 19.59 -4.96
N VAL A 132 6.26 18.66 -4.23
CA VAL A 132 7.56 18.87 -3.57
C VAL A 132 8.65 19.16 -4.62
N GLU A 133 8.69 18.42 -5.72
CA GLU A 133 9.61 18.69 -6.82
C GLU A 133 9.43 20.11 -7.38
N GLN A 134 8.18 20.54 -7.63
CA GLN A 134 7.90 21.91 -8.08
C GLN A 134 8.34 22.98 -7.07
N GLU A 135 8.07 22.77 -5.78
CA GLU A 135 8.49 23.67 -4.70
C GLU A 135 10.02 23.71 -4.55
N MET A 136 10.69 22.58 -4.76
CA MET A 136 12.15 22.46 -4.74
C MET A 136 12.78 23.20 -5.93
N THR A 137 12.28 23.00 -7.15
CA THR A 137 12.70 23.77 -8.33
C THR A 137 12.52 25.26 -8.11
N LYS A 138 11.36 25.70 -7.59
CA LYS A 138 11.13 27.12 -7.28
C LYS A 138 12.10 27.66 -6.22
N SER A 139 12.38 26.86 -5.20
CA SER A 139 13.35 27.23 -4.17
C SER A 139 14.76 27.38 -4.76
N LEU A 140 15.18 26.46 -5.63
CA LEU A 140 16.44 26.55 -6.37
C LEU A 140 16.49 27.79 -7.28
N GLN A 141 15.39 28.10 -7.99
CA GLN A 141 15.28 29.31 -8.82
C GLN A 141 15.42 30.59 -8.00
N LEU A 142 14.79 30.65 -6.81
CA LEU A 142 14.92 31.78 -5.91
C LEU A 142 16.36 31.92 -5.38
N VAL A 143 17.00 30.81 -4.99
CA VAL A 143 18.41 30.80 -4.53
C VAL A 143 19.36 31.23 -5.66
N ALA A 144 19.19 30.70 -6.87
CA ALA A 144 19.97 31.11 -8.03
C ALA A 144 19.76 32.60 -8.37
N GLY A 145 18.52 33.09 -8.24
CA GLY A 145 18.18 34.51 -8.38
C GLY A 145 18.86 35.40 -7.32
N LEU A 146 18.97 34.95 -6.08
CA LEU A 146 19.69 35.66 -5.03
C LEU A 146 21.21 35.65 -5.29
N TYR A 147 21.76 34.50 -5.67
CA TYR A 147 23.18 34.34 -5.98
C TYR A 147 23.65 35.26 -7.10
N THR A 148 22.83 35.40 -8.16
CA THR A 148 23.08 36.37 -9.25
C THR A 148 23.01 37.82 -8.80
N ARG A 149 22.04 38.19 -7.94
CA ARG A 149 21.94 39.56 -7.40
C ARG A 149 23.09 39.94 -6.48
N LEU A 150 23.72 38.97 -5.80
CA LEU A 150 24.92 39.17 -5.00
C LEU A 150 26.19 39.36 -5.84
N GLY A 151 26.08 39.32 -7.18
CA GLY A 151 27.19 39.54 -8.10
C GLY A 151 27.97 38.27 -8.44
N HIS A 152 27.52 37.11 -7.97
CA HIS A 152 28.12 35.82 -8.30
C HIS A 152 27.43 35.20 -9.52
N ARG A 153 28.20 34.62 -10.44
CA ARG A 153 27.65 33.87 -11.57
C ARG A 153 27.27 32.47 -11.10
N VAL A 154 26.00 32.09 -11.28
CA VAL A 154 25.56 30.69 -11.10
C VAL A 154 26.52 29.78 -11.85
N SER A 155 26.99 28.73 -11.18
CA SER A 155 27.94 27.80 -11.75
C SER A 155 27.36 27.22 -13.06
N ASP A 156 28.21 27.04 -14.08
CA ASP A 156 27.85 26.56 -15.42
C ASP A 156 27.62 25.04 -15.44
N ASP A 157 27.02 24.53 -14.37
CA ASP A 157 26.79 23.12 -14.15
C ASP A 157 25.55 22.67 -14.96
N PRO A 158 25.69 21.74 -15.91
CA PRO A 158 24.57 21.22 -16.69
C PRO A 158 23.52 20.52 -15.81
N GLU A 159 23.91 19.93 -14.67
CA GLU A 159 22.98 19.26 -13.75
C GLU A 159 22.07 20.29 -13.06
N LEU A 160 22.65 21.38 -12.56
CA LEU A 160 21.89 22.48 -11.94
C LEU A 160 20.91 23.12 -12.92
N HIS A 161 21.30 23.30 -14.18
CA HIS A 161 20.40 23.82 -15.22
C HIS A 161 19.20 22.90 -15.44
N HIS A 162 19.37 21.59 -15.37
CA HIS A 162 18.29 20.63 -15.48
C HIS A 162 17.34 20.70 -14.26
N MET A 163 17.88 20.82 -13.05
CA MET A 163 17.09 20.95 -11.81
C MET A 163 16.26 22.24 -11.74
N LEU A 164 16.71 23.31 -12.40
CA LEU A 164 16.00 24.59 -12.47
C LEU A 164 14.83 24.56 -13.47
N GLN A 165 14.74 23.56 -14.33
CA GLN A 165 13.62 23.42 -15.26
C GLN A 165 12.38 22.91 -14.51
N PRO A 166 11.19 23.46 -14.81
CA PRO A 166 9.96 22.95 -14.24
C PRO A 166 9.73 21.51 -14.69
N LEU A 167 9.30 20.67 -13.75
CA LEU A 167 8.94 19.28 -14.03
C LEU A 167 7.83 19.20 -15.08
N ASP A 168 8.11 18.62 -16.25
CA ASP A 168 7.12 18.38 -17.31
C ASP A 168 6.41 17.03 -17.08
N VAL A 169 5.25 17.09 -16.42
CA VAL A 169 4.40 15.91 -16.17
C VAL A 169 4.03 15.19 -17.47
N LYS A 170 3.86 15.91 -18.59
CA LYS A 170 3.53 15.30 -19.89
C LYS A 170 4.72 14.59 -20.51
N ALA A 171 5.95 15.02 -20.24
CA ALA A 171 7.14 14.29 -20.68
C ALA A 171 7.25 12.95 -19.96
N ILE A 172 7.02 12.94 -18.65
CA ILE A 172 7.00 11.73 -17.84
C ILE A 172 5.91 10.76 -18.33
N GLU A 173 4.71 11.27 -18.65
CA GLU A 173 3.62 10.47 -19.21
C GLU A 173 3.99 9.83 -20.56
N ARG A 174 4.61 10.59 -21.47
CA ARG A 174 5.07 10.08 -22.78
C ARG A 174 6.10 8.96 -22.61
N ASP A 175 7.11 9.17 -21.76
CA ASP A 175 8.15 8.18 -21.47
C ASP A 175 7.56 6.89 -20.87
N LEU A 176 6.61 7.01 -19.93
CA LEU A 176 5.93 5.87 -19.33
C LEU A 176 5.11 5.08 -20.37
N LEU A 177 4.36 5.76 -21.23
CA LEU A 177 3.58 5.11 -22.29
C LEU A 177 4.48 4.35 -23.27
N GLU A 178 5.61 4.95 -23.67
CA GLU A 178 6.59 4.30 -24.53
C GLU A 178 7.19 3.06 -23.85
N GLN A 179 7.57 3.14 -22.57
CA GLN A 179 8.08 2.00 -21.81
C GLN A 179 7.06 0.86 -21.68
N ILE A 180 5.78 1.19 -21.45
CA ILE A 180 4.70 0.20 -21.38
C ILE A 180 4.51 -0.47 -22.75
N GLU A 181 4.55 0.29 -23.85
CA GLU A 181 4.45 -0.25 -25.20
C GLU A 181 5.61 -1.20 -25.53
N VAL A 182 6.84 -0.82 -25.17
CA VAL A 182 8.04 -1.65 -25.32
C VAL A 182 7.96 -2.93 -24.48
N ALA A 183 7.51 -2.85 -23.23
CA ALA A 183 7.36 -4.00 -22.36
C ALA A 183 6.26 -4.97 -22.87
N THR A 184 5.15 -4.42 -23.35
CA THR A 184 4.01 -5.18 -23.88
C THR A 184 4.36 -5.87 -25.21
N SER A 185 5.06 -5.17 -26.10
CA SER A 185 5.52 -5.71 -27.39
C SER A 185 6.59 -6.81 -27.20
N ARG A 186 7.50 -6.66 -26.24
CA ARG A 186 8.48 -7.70 -25.89
C ARG A 186 7.83 -8.98 -25.38
N LYS A 187 6.82 -8.85 -24.50
CA LYS A 187 6.05 -9.99 -23.97
C LYS A 187 5.26 -10.72 -25.07
N ARG A 188 4.71 -9.97 -26.03
CA ARG A 188 3.96 -10.53 -27.16
C ARG A 188 4.86 -11.28 -28.16
N ARG A 189 6.10 -10.81 -28.37
CA ARG A 189 7.10 -11.51 -29.19
C ARG A 189 7.64 -12.79 -28.53
N SER A 190 7.80 -12.83 -27.21
CA SER A 190 8.24 -14.05 -26.51
C SER A 190 7.17 -15.15 -26.48
N SER A 191 5.89 -14.80 -26.44
CA SER A 191 4.79 -15.78 -26.48
C SER A 191 4.47 -16.31 -27.90
N GLY A 192 4.93 -15.63 -28.95
CA GLY A 192 4.72 -16.04 -30.35
C GLY A 192 5.83 -16.91 -30.95
N ALA A 193 7.00 -17.02 -30.30
CA ALA A 193 8.16 -17.76 -30.79
C ALA A 193 8.29 -19.20 -30.22
N GLY A 194 7.22 -19.71 -29.60
CA GLY A 194 7.18 -20.98 -28.87
C GLY A 194 6.34 -22.10 -29.51
N TRP A 195 6.04 -22.02 -30.82
CA TRP A 195 5.38 -23.08 -31.59
C TRP A 195 6.20 -23.44 -32.83
#